data_AF-X1D2S8-F1
#
_entry.id   AF-X1D2S8-F1
#
_cell.length_a   1.000
_cell.length_b   1.000
_cell.length_c   1.000
_cell.angle_alpha   90.00
_cell.angle_beta   90.00
_cell.angle_gamma   90.00
#
_symmetry.space_group_name_H-M   'P 1'
#
loop_
_entity.id
_entity.type
_entity.pdbx_description
1 polymer ?
#
loop_
_entity_poly.entity_id
_entity_poly.type
_entity_poly.pdbx_seq_one_letter_code
_entity_poly.pdbx_strand_id
1 'polypeptide(L)' 'GFGFVEMGTEEEATKAMEKFNQSDFKDRKLLVNEARPQENRSFSGNRRSGNYRNTPKDDLNYKLKKLRKRFR' A
#
# COMPACT_ATOMS: atom_id res chain seq x y z
N GLY A 1 11.15 -8.78 5.56
CA GLY A 1 11.93 -8.66 4.31
C GLY A 1 11.51 -9.78 3.39
N PHE A 2 11.66 -9.59 2.08
CA PHE A 2 11.40 -10.59 1.05
C PHE A 2 12.64 -10.70 0.17
N GLY A 3 12.75 -11.79 -0.57
CA GLY A 3 13.82 -12.02 -1.54
C GLY A 3 13.31 -12.93 -2.65
N PHE A 4 14.05 -12.97 -3.75
CA PHE A 4 13.80 -13.89 -4.84
C PHE A 4 14.90 -14.94 -4.84
N VAL A 5 14.50 -16.19 -5.07
CA VAL A 5 15.43 -17.32 -5.20
C VAL A 5 15.16 -17.93 -6.56
N GLU A 6 16.21 -18.02 -7.37
CA GLU A 6 16.18 -18.70 -8.66
C GLU A 6 16.58 -20.16 -8.44
N MET A 7 15.74 -21.08 -8.92
CA MET A 7 15.98 -22.52 -8.86
C MET A 7 16.42 -23.00 -10.24
N GLY A 8 17.19 -24.09 -10.29
CA GLY A 8 17.69 -24.62 -11.57
C GLY A 8 16.57 -25.21 -12.44
N THR A 9 15.48 -25.66 -11.83
CA THR A 9 14.30 -26.19 -12.51
C THR A 9 13.00 -25.77 -11.84
N GLU A 10 11.90 -25.78 -12.59
CA GLU A 10 10.56 -25.48 -12.08
C GLU A 10 10.09 -26.53 -11.05
N GLU A 11 10.42 -27.81 -11.27
CA GLU A 11 10.09 -28.90 -10.33
C GLU A 11 10.73 -28.70 -8.95
N GLU A 12 11.97 -28.22 -8.92
CA GLU A 12 12.66 -27.88 -7.66
C GLU A 12 12.01 -26.70 -6.97
N ALA A 13 11.53 -25.70 -7.72
CA ALA A 13 10.79 -24.57 -7.18
C ALA A 13 9.47 -25.00 -6.54
N THR A 14 8.71 -25.90 -7.18
CA THR A 14 7.45 -26.43 -6.63
C THR A 14 7.70 -27.19 -5.32
N LYS A 15 8.71 -28.07 -5.30
CA LYS A 15 9.08 -28.82 -4.09
C LYS A 15 9.54 -27.91 -2.96
N ALA A 16 10.25 -26.83 -3.28
CA ALA A 16 10.66 -25.83 -2.30
C ALA A 16 9.46 -25.06 -1.74
N MET A 17 8.51 -24.67 -2.59
CA MET A 17 7.26 -24.04 -2.15
C MET A 17 6.50 -24.95 -1.19
N GLU A 18 6.26 -26.22 -1.52
CA GLU A 18 5.51 -27.14 -0.67
C GLU A 18 6.16 -27.36 0.70
N LYS A 19 7.50 -27.42 0.76
CA LYS A 19 8.23 -27.71 2.00
C LYS A 19 8.42 -26.48 2.89
N PHE A 20 8.66 -25.31 2.29
CA PHE A 20 9.04 -24.11 3.03
C PHE A 20 7.92 -23.10 3.18
N ASN A 21 6.85 -23.19 2.39
CA ASN A 21 5.68 -22.34 2.60
C ASN A 21 5.03 -22.65 3.94
N GLN A 22 4.75 -21.61 4.72
CA GLN A 22 4.19 -21.66 6.08
C GLN A 22 5.09 -22.34 7.13
N SER A 23 6.34 -22.65 6.80
CA SER A 23 7.31 -23.13 7.78
C SER A 23 7.71 -22.01 8.74
N ASP A 24 7.94 -22.36 10.01
CA ASP A 24 8.39 -21.43 11.02
C ASP A 24 9.92 -21.27 10.94
N PHE A 25 10.39 -20.03 10.74
CA PHE A 25 11.80 -19.70 10.69
C PHE A 25 12.12 -18.48 11.55
N LYS A 26 12.93 -18.70 12.60
CA LYS A 26 13.33 -17.64 13.55
C LYS A 26 12.12 -16.83 14.04
N ASP A 27 11.13 -17.54 14.56
CA ASP A 27 9.87 -17.02 15.11
C ASP A 27 8.98 -16.27 14.10
N ARG A 28 9.17 -16.52 12.81
CA ARG A 28 8.35 -15.94 11.73
C ARG A 28 7.97 -16.99 10.72
N LYS A 29 6.70 -16.96 10.27
CA LYS A 29 6.23 -17.81 9.18
C LYS A 29 6.82 -17.35 7.85
N LEU A 30 7.42 -18.28 7.12
CA LEU A 30 7.87 -18.05 5.75
C LEU A 30 6.68 -18.19 4.79
N LEU A 31 6.62 -17.31 3.79
CA LEU A 31 5.70 -17.41 2.67
C LEU A 31 6.55 -17.60 1.41
N VAL A 32 6.42 -18.76 0.79
CA VAL A 32 7.18 -19.13 -0.41
C VAL A 32 6.17 -19.39 -1.50
N ASN A 33 6.15 -18.53 -2.52
CA ASN A 33 5.23 -18.56 -3.64
C ASN A 33 5.99 -18.37 -4.95
N GLU A 34 5.35 -18.74 -6.05
CA GLU A 34 5.86 -18.48 -7.39
C GLU A 34 6.06 -16.97 -7.63
N ALA A 35 7.23 -16.60 -8.14
CA ALA A 35 7.57 -15.20 -8.37
C ALA A 35 6.74 -14.64 -9.53
N ARG A 36 5.81 -13.73 -9.23
CA ARG A 36 5.02 -13.02 -10.24
C ARG A 36 5.69 -11.69 -10.60
N PRO A 37 5.70 -11.30 -11.89
CA PRO A 37 6.21 -10.00 -12.30
C PRO A 37 5.44 -8.89 -11.57
N GLN A 38 6.17 -7.84 -11.17
CA GLN A 38 5.56 -6.72 -10.48
C GLN A 38 4.54 -6.05 -11.42
N GLU A 39 3.28 -6.02 -11.00
CA GLU A 39 2.28 -5.22 -11.70
C GLU A 39 2.74 -3.76 -11.73
N ASN A 40 2.60 -3.13 -12.89
CA ASN A 40 2.98 -1.73 -13.09
C ASN A 40 2.04 -0.86 -12.27
N ARG A 41 2.37 -0.66 -10.99
CA ARG A 41 1.65 0.23 -10.09
C ARG A 41 1.95 1.64 -10.55
N SER A 42 1.18 2.10 -11.54
CA SER A 42 1.04 3.51 -11.84
C SER A 42 0.64 4.18 -10.54
N PHE A 43 1.62 4.81 -9.89
CA PHE A 43 1.41 5.69 -8.75
C PHE A 43 0.75 6.96 -9.29
N SER A 44 -0.47 6.81 -9.83
CA SER A 44 -1.30 7.91 -10.26
C SER A 44 -1.69 8.64 -8.99
N GLY A 45 -0.92 9.69 -8.71
CA GLY A 45 -1.02 10.50 -7.52
C GLY A 45 -2.42 11.10 -7.42
N ASN A 46 -3.32 10.40 -6.74
CA ASN A 46 -4.58 10.97 -6.30
C ASN A 46 -4.32 11.84 -5.06
N ARG A 47 -3.38 12.79 -5.19
CA ARG A 47 -3.11 13.80 -4.16
C ARG A 47 -3.98 15.00 -4.46
N ARG A 48 -5.13 15.02 -3.78
CA ARG A 48 -5.70 16.25 -3.22
C ARG A 48 -6.09 17.30 -4.26
N SER A 49 -6.98 16.95 -5.19
CA SER A 49 -7.92 17.96 -5.69
C SER A 49 -8.89 18.28 -4.57
N GLY A 50 -8.51 19.27 -3.74
CA GLY A 50 -9.31 19.75 -2.64
C GLY A 50 -10.62 20.30 -3.19
N ASN A 51 -11.69 19.53 -3.05
CA ASN A 51 -13.08 19.94 -3.25
C ASN A 51 -13.51 20.99 -2.19
N TYR A 52 -12.84 22.15 -2.17
CA TYR A 52 -13.27 23.35 -1.48
C TYR A 52 -14.34 24.11 -2.29
N ARG A 53 -15.27 23.39 -2.93
CA ARG A 53 -16.35 24.02 -3.69
C ARG A 53 -17.75 23.76 -3.15
N ASN A 54 -17.91 22.94 -2.09
CA ASN A 54 -19.22 22.66 -1.50
C ASN A 54 -19.23 22.69 0.04
N THR A 55 -18.47 23.58 0.68
CA THR A 55 -18.80 23.98 2.06
C THR A 55 -19.91 25.03 1.98
N PRO A 56 -21.11 24.79 2.52
CA PRO A 56 -22.15 25.81 2.61
C PRO A 56 -21.55 27.06 3.26
N LYS A 57 -21.56 28.20 2.55
CA LYS A 57 -20.99 29.47 3.05
C LYS A 57 -21.69 29.98 4.32
N ASP A 58 -22.78 29.32 4.71
CA ASP A 58 -23.57 29.60 5.90
C ASP A 58 -23.21 28.72 7.09
N ASP A 59 -22.30 27.75 6.95
CA ASP A 59 -21.87 26.92 8.07
C ASP A 59 -21.13 27.78 9.13
N LEU A 60 -21.41 27.51 10.42
CA LEU A 60 -20.84 28.26 11.55
C LEU A 60 -19.31 28.17 11.57
N ASN A 61 -18.73 27.03 11.18
CA ASN A 61 -17.29 26.79 11.14
C ASN A 61 -16.61 27.61 10.03
N TYR A 62 -17.30 27.86 8.92
CA TYR A 62 -16.91 28.69 7.80
C TYR A 62 -16.93 30.17 8.20
N LYS A 63 -17.98 30.61 8.90
CA LYS A 63 -18.04 31.96 9.49
C LYS A 63 -16.92 32.17 10.50
N LEU A 64 -16.66 31.20 11.39
CA LEU A 64 -15.57 31.25 12.38
C LEU A 64 -14.19 31.35 11.70
N LYS A 65 -13.94 30.51 10.68
CA LYS A 65 -12.69 30.52 9.91
C LYS A 65 -12.47 31.84 9.17
N LYS A 66 -13.53 32.42 8.59
CA LYS A 66 -13.48 33.73 7.91
C LYS A 66 -13.28 34.89 8.89
N LEU A 67 -13.79 34.78 10.12
CA LEU A 67 -13.57 35.78 11.18
C LEU A 67 -12.11 35.75 11.65
N ARG A 68 -11.58 34.55 11.96
CA ARG A 68 -10.19 34.36 12.39
C ARG A 68 -9.17 34.86 11.35
N LYS A 69 -9.49 34.77 10.05
CA LYS A 69 -8.65 35.29 8.97
C LYS A 69 -8.69 36.83 8.85
N ARG A 70 -9.80 37.47 9.26
CA ARG A 70 -9.96 38.94 9.21
C ARG A 70 -9.27 39.67 10.36
N PHE A 71 -9.01 38.98 11.46
CA PHE A 71 -8.32 39.52 12.64
C PHE A 71 -6.87 39.00 12.75
N ARG A 72 -6.30 38.50 11.65
CA ARG A 72 -4.86 38.23 11.51
C ARG A 72 -4.20 39.39 10.78
#